data_AF-A0A2K9A908-F1
#
_entry.id   AF-A0A2K9A908-F1
#
_cell.length_a   1.000
_cell.length_b   1.000
_cell.length_c   1.000
_cell.angle_alpha   90.00
_cell.angle_beta   90.00
_cell.angle_gamma   90.00
#
_symmetry.space_group_name_H-M   'P 1'
#
loop_
_entity.id
_entity.type
_entity.pdbx_description
1 polymer ?
#
loop_
_entity_poly.entity_id
_entity_poly.type
_entity_poly.pdbx_seq_one_letter_code
_entity_poly.pdbx_strand_id
1 'polypeptide(L)'
;MIDSTYKVRRYISEFCNHSDQLLAEYDLRSFDLHKFQNEFGVIDMKNPMFDCYPLHWSNIPFMKAYLSLEPEWDFVNKSYFVESQSIEEQN
;
A
#
# COMPACT_ATOMS: atom_id res chain seq x y z
N MET A 1 -16.88 -1.92 2.63
CA MET A 1 -15.48 -2.02 2.19
C MET A 1 -14.68 -2.64 3.33
N ILE A 2 -13.73 -3.52 3.04
CA ILE A 2 -12.97 -4.25 4.07
C ILE A 2 -12.31 -3.30 5.08
N ASP A 3 -11.83 -2.14 4.62
CA ASP A 3 -11.19 -1.13 5.44
C ASP A 3 -12.13 -0.56 6.52
N SER A 4 -13.41 -0.36 6.19
CA SER A 4 -14.42 0.08 7.16
C SER A 4 -14.76 -1.00 8.19
N THR A 5 -14.69 -2.27 7.79
CA THR A 5 -14.91 -3.41 8.69
C THR A 5 -13.79 -3.54 9.71
N TYR A 6 -12.56 -3.32 9.30
CA TYR A 6 -11.37 -3.45 10.15
C TYR A 6 -10.85 -2.12 10.72
N LYS A 7 -11.51 -1.00 10.40
CA LYS A 7 -11.08 0.36 10.75
C LYS A 7 -9.60 0.61 10.42
N VAL A 8 -9.20 0.34 9.17
CA VAL A 8 -7.82 0.55 8.72
C VAL A 8 -7.72 1.61 7.63
N ARG A 9 -6.60 2.35 7.63
CA ARG A 9 -6.15 3.20 6.53
C ARG A 9 -5.17 2.39 5.68
N ARG A 10 -5.31 2.48 4.36
CA ARG A 10 -4.39 1.88 3.38
C ARG A 10 -3.63 2.96 2.64
N TYR A 11 -2.32 2.80 2.54
CA TYR A 11 -1.43 3.79 1.93
C TYR A 11 -0.21 3.11 1.33
N ILE A 12 0.50 3.84 0.48
CA ILE A 12 1.84 3.50 0.02
C ILE A 12 2.83 4.30 0.87
N SER A 13 3.78 3.64 1.50
CA SER A 13 4.94 4.28 2.11
C SER A 13 6.08 4.38 1.10
N GLU A 14 6.86 5.45 1.18
CA GLU A 14 8.07 5.68 0.39
C GLU A 14 9.26 5.84 1.33
N PHE A 15 10.30 5.03 1.16
CA PHE A 15 11.51 5.05 1.97
C PHE A 15 12.75 5.34 1.13
N CYS A 16 13.73 6.01 1.72
CA CYS A 16 15.06 6.20 1.13
C CYS A 16 15.94 4.96 1.35
N ASN A 17 16.40 4.30 0.29
CA ASN A 17 17.21 3.07 0.37
C ASN A 17 18.55 3.24 1.09
N HIS A 18 19.07 4.47 1.14
CA HIS A 18 20.38 4.75 1.73
C HIS A 18 20.34 5.00 3.24
N SER A 19 19.17 5.40 3.76
CA SER A 19 19.03 5.88 5.15
C SER A 19 17.90 5.23 5.92
N ASP A 20 17.09 4.41 5.25
CA ASP A 20 15.86 3.79 5.76
C ASP A 20 14.84 4.80 6.33
N GLN A 21 14.97 6.07 5.95
CA GLN A 21 14.05 7.12 6.37
C GLN A 21 12.78 7.08 5.53
N LEU A 22 11.63 7.18 6.20
CA LEU A 22 10.33 7.44 5.57
C LEU A 22 10.35 8.85 4.96
N LEU A 23 10.07 8.93 3.66
CA LEU A 23 10.04 10.17 2.90
C LEU A 23 8.61 10.70 2.73
N ALA A 24 7.66 9.81 2.43
CA ALA A 24 6.28 10.17 2.16
C ALA A 24 5.32 9.00 2.36
N GLU A 25 4.04 9.33 2.50
CA GLU A 25 2.93 8.39 2.47
C GLU A 25 1.89 8.86 1.45
N TYR A 26 1.30 7.93 0.71
CA TYR A 26 0.32 8.19 -0.33
C TYR A 26 -0.94 7.37 -0.10
N ASP A 27 -2.03 8.03 0.26
CA ASP A 27 -3.30 7.36 0.55
C ASP A 27 -3.89 6.68 -0.68
N LEU A 28 -4.41 5.47 -0.47
CA LEU A 28 -5.24 4.79 -1.44
C LEU A 28 -6.68 5.32 -1.35
N ARG A 29 -7.26 5.70 -2.49
CA ARG A 29 -8.67 6.11 -2.63
C ARG A 29 -9.65 4.98 -2.36
N SER A 30 -9.23 3.76 -2.67
CA SER A 30 -10.02 2.54 -2.47
C SER A 30 -9.10 1.33 -2.39
N PHE A 31 -9.63 0.25 -1.85
CA PHE A 31 -8.92 -1.02 -1.70
C PHE A 31 -9.86 -2.18 -2.01
N ASP A 32 -9.60 -2.89 -3.11
CA ASP A 32 -10.32 -4.08 -3.52
C ASP A 32 -9.48 -5.31 -3.14
N LEU A 33 -9.80 -5.93 -2.01
CA LEU A 33 -8.96 -7.00 -1.43
C LEU A 33 -8.58 -8.06 -2.45
N HIS A 34 -9.54 -8.58 -3.22
CA HIS A 34 -9.25 -9.66 -4.17
C HIS A 34 -8.34 -9.23 -5.31
N LYS A 35 -8.49 -7.99 -5.79
CA LYS A 35 -7.61 -7.45 -6.83
C LYS A 35 -6.19 -7.24 -6.31
N PHE A 36 -6.05 -6.74 -5.08
CA PHE A 36 -4.74 -6.60 -4.44
C PHE A 36 -4.12 -7.98 -4.15
N GLN A 37 -4.86 -8.94 -3.61
CA GLN A 37 -4.36 -10.30 -3.39
C GLN A 37 -3.83 -10.91 -4.69
N ASN A 38 -4.54 -10.73 -5.81
CA ASN A 38 -4.09 -11.20 -7.12
C ASN A 38 -2.84 -10.46 -7.60
N GLU A 39 -2.82 -9.13 -7.52
CA GLU A 39 -1.68 -8.29 -7.95
C GLU A 39 -0.39 -8.64 -7.18
N PHE A 40 -0.51 -8.89 -5.88
CA PHE A 40 0.61 -9.20 -4.99
C PHE A 40 0.85 -10.71 -4.83
N GLY A 41 0.15 -11.56 -5.58
CA GLY A 41 0.34 -13.02 -5.56
C GLY A 41 0.04 -13.69 -4.21
N VAL A 42 -0.87 -13.13 -3.42
CA VAL A 42 -1.27 -13.66 -2.12
C VAL A 42 -2.12 -14.92 -2.32
N ILE A 43 -1.59 -16.08 -1.92
CA ILE A 43 -2.24 -17.39 -2.12
C ILE A 43 -3.40 -17.61 -1.15
N ASP A 44 -3.25 -17.16 0.10
CA ASP A 44 -4.31 -17.27 1.10
C ASP A 44 -5.37 -16.18 0.91
N MET A 45 -6.51 -16.57 0.32
CA MET A 45 -7.63 -15.66 0.06
C MET A 45 -8.30 -15.13 1.34
N LYS A 46 -7.98 -15.69 2.52
CA LYS A 46 -8.43 -15.15 3.81
C LYS A 46 -7.50 -14.07 4.35
N ASN A 47 -6.30 -13.90 3.78
CA ASN A 47 -5.35 -12.89 4.22
C ASN A 47 -5.92 -11.49 3.92
N PRO A 48 -6.22 -10.67 4.94
CA PRO A 48 -6.74 -9.32 4.73
C PRO A 48 -5.67 -8.33 4.24
N MET A 49 -4.43 -8.79 4.04
CA MET A 49 -3.26 -8.04 3.63
C MET A 49 -2.81 -6.97 4.62
N PHE A 50 -2.84 -7.22 5.93
CA PHE A 50 -2.38 -6.22 6.91
C PHE A 50 -0.86 -6.07 7.01
N ASP A 51 -0.11 -7.00 6.42
CA ASP A 51 1.34 -6.95 6.33
C ASP A 51 1.84 -5.83 5.39
N CYS A 52 3.16 -5.67 5.29
CA CYS A 52 3.80 -4.77 4.34
C CYS A 52 4.08 -5.50 3.02
N TYR A 53 3.54 -4.99 1.91
CA TYR A 53 3.72 -5.60 0.59
C TYR A 53 4.61 -4.73 -0.30
N PRO A 54 5.80 -5.20 -0.71
CA PRO A 54 6.71 -4.42 -1.53
C PRO A 54 6.10 -4.16 -2.90
N LEU A 55 6.27 -2.93 -3.39
CA LEU A 55 5.91 -2.56 -4.75
C LEU A 55 7.11 -2.74 -5.67
N HIS A 56 6.80 -3.11 -6.91
CA HIS A 56 7.73 -3.17 -8.02
C HIS A 56 7.18 -2.40 -9.22
N TRP A 57 8.03 -2.16 -10.22
CA TRP A 57 7.64 -1.53 -11.48
C TRP A 57 6.41 -2.18 -12.14
N SER A 58 6.28 -3.51 -12.02
CA SER A 58 5.14 -4.26 -12.55
C SER A 58 3.80 -3.88 -11.91
N ASN A 59 3.80 -3.40 -10.67
CA ASN A 59 2.58 -3.05 -9.95
C ASN A 59 2.07 -1.64 -10.27
N ILE A 60 2.91 -0.77 -10.85
CA ILE A 60 2.56 0.63 -11.06
C ILE A 60 1.30 0.82 -11.93
N PRO A 61 1.11 0.12 -13.06
CA PRO A 61 -0.11 0.23 -13.84
C PRO A 61 -1.37 -0.09 -13.03
N PHE A 62 -1.30 -1.08 -12.13
CA PHE A 62 -2.39 -1.43 -11.24
C PHE A 62 -2.64 -0.33 -10.20
N MET A 63 -1.59 0.15 -9.54
CA MET A 63 -1.70 1.13 -8.44
C MET A 63 -2.25 2.49 -8.88
N LYS A 64 -2.04 2.88 -10.14
CA LYS A 64 -2.59 4.13 -10.71
C LYS A 64 -4.11 4.26 -10.56
N ALA A 65 -4.83 3.14 -10.57
CA ALA A 65 -6.29 3.14 -10.42
C ALA A 65 -6.74 3.45 -8.97
N TYR A 66 -5.85 3.28 -7.99
CA TYR A 66 -6.16 3.37 -6.57
C TYR A 66 -5.54 4.58 -5.88
N LEU A 67 -4.60 5.29 -6.52
CA LEU A 67 -3.88 6.38 -5.89
C LEU A 67 -4.61 7.73 -5.96
N SER A 68 -4.52 8.48 -4.85
CA SER A 68 -4.95 9.87 -4.81
C SER A 68 -4.00 10.85 -5.45
N LEU A 69 -2.73 10.57 -5.28
CA LEU A 69 -1.60 11.33 -5.77
C LEU A 69 -0.57 10.32 -6.20
N GLU A 70 -0.04 10.47 -7.42
CA GLU A 70 0.98 9.57 -7.92
C GLU A 70 2.36 9.99 -7.38
N PRO A 71 3.12 9.08 -6.74
CA PRO A 71 4.52 9.32 -6.39
C PRO A 71 5.38 9.51 -7.65
N GLU A 72 6.47 10.26 -7.51
CA GLU A 72 7.55 10.23 -8.50
C GLU A 72 8.37 8.95 -8.31
N TRP A 73 7.96 7.89 -9.01
CA TRP A 73 8.56 6.56 -8.88
C TRP A 73 10.05 6.54 -9.23
N ASP A 74 10.87 6.29 -8.21
CA ASP A 74 12.30 6.03 -8.32
C ASP A 74 12.66 4.78 -7.51
N PHE A 75 12.50 3.61 -8.13
CA PHE A 75 12.85 2.32 -7.52
C PHE A 75 14.37 2.07 -7.45
N VAL A 76 15.20 2.98 -7.95
CA VAL A 76 16.67 2.87 -7.81
C VAL A 76 17.07 3.36 -6.43
N ASN A 77 16.59 4.54 -6.02
CA ASN A 77 16.99 5.17 -4.76
C ASN A 77 15.98 5.01 -3.64
N LYS A 78 14.75 4.56 -3.95
CA LYS A 78 13.66 4.45 -2.99
C LYS A 78 13.00 3.08 -3.03
N SER A 79 12.39 2.71 -1.91
CA SER A 79 11.56 1.52 -1.77
C SER A 79 10.15 1.93 -1.42
N TYR A 80 9.17 1.17 -1.89
CA TYR A 80 7.77 1.48 -1.70
C TYR A 80 7.01 0.25 -1.24
N PHE A 81 6.07 0.43 -0.32
CA PHE A 81 5.28 -0.67 0.22
C PHE A 81 3.81 -0.27 0.32
N VAL A 82 2.91 -1.20 0.02
CA VAL A 82 1.50 -1.08 0.42
C VAL A 82 1.39 -1.53 1.87
N GLU A 83 0.87 -0.65 2.70
CA GLU A 83 0.74 -0.86 4.14
C GLU A 83 -0.70 -0.63 4.63
N SER A 84 -0.93 -1.05 5.87
CA SER A 84 -2.15 -0.74 6.59
C SER A 84 -1.86 -0.26 7.99
N GLN A 85 -2.60 0.75 8.44
CA GLN A 85 -2.53 1.29 9.78
C GLN A 85 -3.91 1.28 10.42
N SER A 86 -3.99 0.84 11.67
CA SER A 86 -5.21 0.95 12.47
C SER A 86 -5.62 2.41 12.62
N ILE A 87 -6.90 2.69 12.37
CA ILE A 87 -7.51 3.97 12.70
C ILE A 87 -8.09 3.80 14.11
N GLU A 88 -7.30 4.10 15.13
CA GLU A 88 -7.82 4.21 16.49
C GLU A 88 -8.68 5.48 16.57
N GLU A 89 -9.97 5.32 16.89
CA GLU A 89 -10.80 6.44 17.33
C GLU A 89 -10.18 6.97 18.62
N GLN A 90 -9.56 8.16 18.57
CA GLN A 90 -9.24 8.91 19.78
C GLN A 90 -10.57 9.27 20.46
N ASN A 91 -10.89 8.56 21.54
CA ASN A 91 -11.98 8.92 22.46
C ASN A 91 -11.64 10.21 23.21
#